data_AF-A0A7W1JAJ8-F1
#
_entry.id   AF-A0A7W1JAJ8-F1
#
_cell.length_a   1.000
_cell.length_b   1.000
_cell.length_c   1.000
_cell.angle_alpha   90.00
_cell.angle_beta   90.00
_cell.angle_gamma   90.00
#
_symmetry.space_group_name_H-M   'P 1'
#
loop_
_entity.id
_entity.type
_entity.pdbx_description
1 polymer ?
#
loop_
_entity_poly.entity_id
_entity_poly.type
_entity_poly.pdbx_seq_one_letter_code
_entity_poly.pdbx_strand_id
1 'polypeptide(L)'
;MQSISLHPSAASNEPPDLTLEVARLESALAERQSELATLREELHAFKVRYTQIVGGRLSELEDIEQAIKQAETRVLGVDAAADEDEMRAGAVSGAFESGAVPTGTALRKLFWSVAKVFHPDHALDDEEARRRHTIMAEASRAYREGDVESLHSLLGDENLHFYCAGGQNEDHAEDLATRLINLKEELRTVEFGLKRIKQDGVYRIKVAADEEAKQGRDALAAMAERTDRQIVKARRRLAHLS
;
A
#
# COMPACT_ATOMS: atom_id res chain seq x y z
N MET A 1 -28.19 55.66 32.64
CA MET A 1 -28.10 55.42 31.18
C MET A 1 -26.68 54.96 30.87
N GLN A 2 -26.56 53.78 30.25
CA GLN A 2 -25.48 53.32 29.35
C GLN A 2 -24.03 53.31 29.91
N SER A 3 -23.18 52.33 29.67
CA SER A 3 -23.08 51.44 28.50
C SER A 3 -22.31 50.18 28.88
N ILE A 4 -22.87 49.03 28.50
CA ILE A 4 -22.24 47.73 28.55
C ILE A 4 -21.13 47.72 27.49
N SER A 5 -19.88 47.54 27.92
CA SER A 5 -18.75 47.32 27.02
C SER A 5 -18.71 45.83 26.66
N LEU A 6 -19.42 45.46 25.59
CA LEU A 6 -19.24 44.17 24.93
C LEU A 6 -17.89 44.22 24.20
N HIS A 7 -16.87 43.59 24.77
CA HIS A 7 -15.71 43.16 23.99
C HIS A 7 -16.14 41.97 23.12
N PRO A 8 -16.11 42.07 21.78
CA PRO A 8 -16.10 40.88 20.95
C PRO A 8 -14.70 40.26 21.07
N SER A 9 -14.52 39.36 22.04
CA SER A 9 -13.41 38.42 22.03
C SER A 9 -13.67 37.37 20.95
N ALA A 10 -13.60 37.77 19.69
CA ALA A 10 -13.47 36.87 18.57
C ALA A 10 -12.01 36.37 18.54
N ALA A 11 -11.68 35.51 19.50
CA ALA A 11 -10.49 34.71 19.42
C ALA A 11 -10.69 33.71 18.26
N SER A 12 -10.02 34.00 17.15
CA SER A 12 -9.25 33.00 16.41
C SER A 12 -9.96 31.68 16.10
N ASN A 13 -11.07 31.75 15.39
CA ASN A 13 -11.61 30.60 14.64
C ASN A 13 -11.37 30.83 13.14
N GLU A 14 -10.13 31.17 12.79
CA GLU A 14 -9.67 30.96 11.41
C GLU A 14 -9.62 29.43 11.22
N PRO A 15 -10.33 28.86 10.23
CA PRO A 15 -10.25 27.43 9.96
C PRO A 15 -8.78 27.08 9.76
N PRO A 16 -8.28 25.96 10.33
CA PRO A 16 -6.90 25.54 10.11
C PRO A 16 -6.66 25.57 8.61
N ASP A 17 -5.60 26.26 8.19
CA ASP A 17 -5.27 26.36 6.76
C ASP A 17 -4.95 24.94 6.27
N LEU A 18 -5.97 24.30 5.70
CA LEU A 18 -5.92 22.92 5.24
C LEU A 18 -4.82 22.76 4.19
N THR A 19 -4.45 23.84 3.48
CA THR A 19 -3.36 23.83 2.51
C THR A 19 -1.99 23.68 3.19
N LEU A 20 -1.75 24.38 4.31
CA LEU A 20 -0.53 24.24 5.09
C LEU A 20 -0.41 22.85 5.71
N GLU A 21 -1.52 22.30 6.20
CA GLU A 21 -1.52 20.95 6.78
C GLU A 21 -1.30 19.86 5.71
N VAL A 22 -1.91 20.01 4.53
CA VAL A 22 -1.65 19.14 3.38
C VAL A 22 -0.16 19.20 2.99
N ALA A 23 0.42 20.39 2.83
CA ALA A 23 1.84 20.54 2.48
C ALA A 23 2.78 19.93 3.53
N ARG A 24 2.43 20.07 4.82
CA ARG A 24 3.16 19.45 5.93
C ARG A 24 3.11 17.93 5.87
N LEU A 25 1.93 17.36 5.61
CA LEU A 25 1.74 15.91 5.51
C LEU A 25 2.41 15.33 4.26
N GLU A 26 2.37 16.02 3.13
CA GLU A 26 3.08 15.62 1.90
C GLU A 26 4.60 15.57 2.14
N SER A 27 5.15 16.58 2.81
CA SER A 27 6.57 16.61 3.18
C SER A 27 6.93 15.45 4.11
N ALA A 28 6.10 15.20 5.14
CA ALA A 28 6.30 14.08 6.06
C ALA A 28 6.18 12.72 5.35
N LEU A 29 5.23 12.58 4.43
CA LEU A 29 5.03 11.38 3.64
C LEU A 29 6.24 11.11 2.75
N ALA A 30 6.75 12.12 2.05
CA ALA A 30 7.94 12.00 1.21
C ALA A 30 9.17 11.57 2.02
N GLU A 31 9.39 12.17 3.21
CA GLU A 31 10.47 11.77 4.12
C GLU A 31 10.34 10.30 4.54
N ARG A 32 9.14 9.87 4.96
CA ARG A 32 8.90 8.49 5.41
C ARG A 32 8.98 7.48 4.27
N GLN A 33 8.51 7.83 3.08
CA GLN A 33 8.64 7.00 1.89
C GLN A 33 10.12 6.81 1.52
N SER A 34 10.93 7.88 1.62
CA SER A 34 12.37 7.81 1.42
C SER A 34 13.07 6.94 2.48
N GLU A 35 12.72 7.10 3.77
CA GLU A 35 13.20 6.23 4.87
C GLU A 35 12.87 4.76 4.55
N LEU A 36 11.63 4.48 4.15
CA LEU A 36 11.17 3.13 3.86
C LEU A 36 11.87 2.52 2.65
N ALA A 37 12.05 3.29 1.57
CA ALA A 37 12.76 2.85 0.38
C ALA A 37 14.22 2.48 0.68
N THR A 38 14.92 3.39 1.38
CA THR A 38 16.31 3.18 1.81
C THR A 38 16.43 1.93 2.69
N LEU A 39 15.54 1.78 3.68
CA LEU A 39 15.55 0.64 4.59
C LEU A 39 15.30 -0.69 3.87
N ARG A 40 14.42 -0.69 2.85
CA ARG A 40 14.14 -1.87 2.02
C ARG A 40 15.36 -2.27 1.20
N GLU A 41 16.04 -1.31 0.60
CA GLU A 41 17.24 -1.55 -0.20
C GLU A 41 18.39 -2.07 0.66
N GLU A 42 18.66 -1.42 1.81
CA GLU A 42 19.66 -1.88 2.76
C GLU A 42 19.37 -3.30 3.27
N LEU A 43 18.11 -3.58 3.62
CA LEU A 43 17.71 -4.90 4.07
C LEU A 43 17.82 -5.95 2.96
N HIS A 44 17.50 -5.59 1.71
CA HIS A 44 17.65 -6.49 0.57
C HIS A 44 19.13 -6.83 0.34
N ALA A 45 20.00 -5.83 0.29
CA ALA A 45 21.44 -6.02 0.15
C ALA A 45 22.01 -6.87 1.31
N PHE A 46 21.54 -6.63 2.55
CA PHE A 46 21.91 -7.47 3.68
C PHE A 46 21.41 -8.91 3.55
N LYS A 47 20.16 -9.12 3.13
CA LYS A 47 19.57 -10.44 2.89
C LYS A 47 20.38 -11.24 1.88
N VAL A 48 20.80 -10.62 0.77
CA VAL A 48 21.64 -11.27 -0.25
C VAL A 48 22.97 -11.73 0.36
N ARG A 49 23.69 -10.84 1.07
CA ARG A 49 24.97 -11.18 1.73
C ARG A 49 24.80 -12.25 2.80
N TYR A 50 23.75 -12.15 3.62
CA TYR A 50 23.43 -13.11 4.66
C TYR A 50 23.19 -14.51 4.08
N THR A 51 22.37 -14.62 3.03
CA THR A 51 22.09 -15.90 2.37
C THR A 51 23.36 -16.48 1.73
N GLN A 52 24.21 -15.65 1.12
CA GLN A 52 25.46 -16.10 0.51
C GLN A 52 26.47 -16.63 1.53
N ILE A 53 26.61 -15.97 2.68
CA ILE A 53 27.63 -16.30 3.69
C ILE A 53 27.14 -17.41 4.64
N VAL A 54 25.92 -17.29 5.13
CA VAL A 54 25.37 -18.13 6.21
C VAL A 54 24.30 -19.10 5.70
N GLY A 55 23.57 -18.74 4.64
CA GLY A 55 22.42 -19.52 4.15
C GLY A 55 22.74 -20.97 3.78
N GLY A 56 23.81 -21.21 3.02
CA GLY A 56 24.23 -22.57 2.67
C GLY A 56 24.61 -23.42 3.88
N ARG A 57 25.24 -22.81 4.89
CA ARG A 57 25.64 -23.49 6.14
C ARG A 57 24.45 -23.84 7.01
N LEU A 58 23.43 -22.96 7.07
CA LEU A 58 22.20 -23.25 7.81
C LEU A 58 21.43 -24.40 7.15
N SER A 59 21.33 -24.41 5.82
CA SER A 59 20.72 -25.52 5.09
C SER A 59 21.46 -26.84 5.36
N GLU A 60 22.79 -26.83 5.31
CA GLU A 60 23.60 -28.02 5.62
C GLU A 60 23.39 -28.49 7.07
N LEU A 61 23.29 -27.57 8.02
CA LEU A 61 23.01 -27.91 9.42
C LEU A 61 21.62 -28.52 9.58
N GLU A 62 20.60 -27.94 8.94
CA GLU A 62 19.22 -28.45 8.95
C GLU A 62 19.14 -29.87 8.36
N ASP A 63 19.81 -30.13 7.24
CA ASP A 63 19.89 -31.46 6.63
C ASP A 63 20.51 -32.50 7.59
N ILE A 64 21.59 -32.13 8.26
CA ILE A 64 22.26 -33.00 9.25
C ILE A 64 21.38 -33.21 10.48
N GLU A 65 20.71 -32.16 10.98
CA GLU A 65 19.79 -32.27 12.11
C GLU A 65 18.59 -33.18 11.78
N GLN A 66 18.05 -33.09 10.57
CA GLN A 66 17.01 -34.00 10.09
C GLN A 66 17.52 -35.45 9.99
N ALA A 67 18.73 -35.66 9.48
CA ALA A 67 19.35 -36.99 9.43
C ALA A 67 19.59 -37.56 10.85
N ILE A 68 19.99 -36.73 11.81
CA ILE A 68 20.11 -37.12 13.22
C ILE A 68 18.75 -37.57 13.75
N LYS A 69 17.69 -36.78 13.53
CA LYS A 69 16.35 -37.11 13.99
C LYS A 69 15.87 -38.45 13.42
N GLN A 70 16.12 -38.72 12.13
CA GLN A 70 15.80 -39.99 11.48
C GLN A 70 16.61 -41.17 12.05
N ALA A 71 17.91 -40.97 12.29
CA ALA A 71 18.76 -41.98 12.92
C ALA A 71 18.30 -42.28 14.35
N GLU A 72 17.94 -41.25 15.13
CA GLU A 72 17.41 -41.40 16.48
C GLU A 72 16.08 -42.17 16.48
N THR A 73 15.15 -41.87 15.57
CA THR A 73 13.90 -42.64 15.46
C THR A 73 14.14 -44.10 15.09
N ARG A 74 15.15 -44.38 14.24
CA ARG A 74 15.55 -45.75 13.88
C ARG A 74 16.17 -46.50 15.06
N VAL A 75 17.08 -45.86 15.79
CA VAL A 75 17.73 -46.43 16.99
C VAL A 75 16.74 -46.65 18.13
N LEU A 76 15.76 -45.75 18.28
CA LEU A 76 14.69 -45.85 19.28
C LEU A 76 13.52 -46.78 18.84
N GLY A 77 13.57 -47.33 17.62
CA GLY A 77 12.62 -48.36 17.15
C GLY A 77 11.19 -47.87 16.93
N VAL A 78 11.01 -46.64 16.44
CA VAL A 78 9.69 -46.13 16.03
C VAL A 78 9.60 -46.18 14.50
N ASP A 79 9.29 -47.36 13.98
CA ASP A 79 8.88 -47.55 12.58
C ASP A 79 7.60 -46.75 12.32
N ALA A 80 7.73 -45.59 11.66
CA ALA A 80 6.61 -44.86 11.08
C ALA A 80 6.14 -45.58 9.80
N ALA A 81 5.54 -46.76 9.97
CA ALA A 81 4.70 -47.38 8.98
C ALA A 81 3.25 -46.91 9.21
N ALA A 82 2.86 -45.80 8.58
CA ALA A 82 1.47 -45.50 8.19
C ALA A 82 1.40 -44.13 7.47
N ASP A 83 0.70 -44.13 6.34
CA ASP A 83 0.01 -42.99 5.71
C ASP A 83 0.80 -42.12 4.70
N GLU A 84 1.22 -42.75 3.59
CA GLU A 84 1.47 -42.08 2.30
C GLU A 84 0.59 -42.62 1.15
N ASP A 85 -0.55 -43.24 1.48
CA ASP A 85 -1.60 -43.48 0.48
C ASP A 85 -2.69 -42.41 0.65
N GLU A 86 -2.93 -41.65 -0.42
CA GLU A 86 -4.12 -40.81 -0.69
C GLU A 86 -3.86 -39.30 -0.85
N MET A 87 -3.09 -38.90 -1.87
CA MET A 87 -3.37 -37.65 -2.59
C MET A 87 -2.76 -37.62 -4.01
N ARG A 88 -3.29 -38.44 -4.91
CA ARG A 88 -3.17 -38.25 -6.37
C ARG A 88 -4.47 -38.67 -7.07
N ALA A 89 -5.44 -37.75 -7.11
CA ALA A 89 -6.54 -37.81 -8.06
C ALA A 89 -7.16 -36.42 -8.28
N GLY A 90 -7.30 -35.99 -9.54
CA GLY A 90 -8.29 -34.98 -9.93
C GLY A 90 -7.75 -33.73 -10.63
N ALA A 91 -7.43 -33.86 -11.92
CA ALA A 91 -7.30 -32.75 -12.87
C ALA A 91 -8.68 -32.30 -13.42
N VAL A 92 -8.67 -31.22 -14.23
CA VAL A 92 -9.71 -30.68 -15.18
C VAL A 92 -10.48 -29.47 -14.62
N SER A 93 -10.15 -28.24 -15.05
CA SER A 93 -10.53 -27.53 -16.30
C SER A 93 -11.96 -26.98 -16.30
N GLY A 94 -12.12 -25.71 -16.71
CA GLY A 94 -13.43 -25.11 -16.97
C GLY A 94 -13.36 -23.61 -17.19
N ALA A 95 -13.15 -23.22 -18.45
CA ALA A 95 -13.12 -21.85 -18.93
C ALA A 95 -14.49 -21.14 -18.79
N PHE A 96 -14.46 -19.85 -18.46
CA PHE A 96 -15.61 -18.95 -18.57
C PHE A 96 -15.39 -17.98 -19.73
N GLU A 97 -16.14 -18.20 -20.81
CA GLU A 97 -16.38 -17.19 -21.84
C GLU A 97 -17.38 -16.15 -21.30
N SER A 98 -17.13 -14.88 -21.55
CA SER A 98 -18.17 -13.85 -21.50
C SER A 98 -17.90 -12.84 -22.60
N GLY A 99 -18.67 -12.96 -23.68
CA GLY A 99 -18.79 -11.93 -24.70
C GLY A 99 -19.76 -10.85 -24.24
N ALA A 100 -19.47 -9.60 -24.60
CA ALA A 100 -20.49 -8.56 -24.78
C ALA A 100 -19.89 -7.39 -25.56
N VAL A 101 -20.45 -7.11 -26.74
CA VAL A 101 -20.40 -5.78 -27.36
C VAL A 101 -21.80 -5.19 -27.21
N PRO A 102 -21.95 -3.91 -26.80
CA PRO A 102 -22.82 -3.05 -27.59
C PRO A 102 -22.36 -1.58 -27.60
N THR A 103 -22.06 -1.08 -28.80
CA THR A 103 -21.67 0.30 -29.12
C THR A 103 -22.78 1.36 -28.96
N GLY A 104 -23.96 0.98 -28.46
CA GLY A 104 -25.05 1.92 -28.11
C GLY A 104 -25.13 2.29 -26.62
N THR A 105 -24.39 1.60 -25.74
CA THR A 105 -24.40 1.91 -24.30
C THR A 105 -23.49 3.08 -23.94
N ALA A 106 -22.42 3.30 -24.70
CA ALA A 106 -21.40 4.28 -24.38
C ALA A 106 -21.94 5.72 -24.43
N LEU A 107 -22.65 6.10 -25.49
CA LEU A 107 -23.19 7.46 -25.64
C LEU A 107 -24.27 7.76 -24.57
N ARG A 108 -25.16 6.80 -24.29
CA ARG A 108 -26.17 6.94 -23.24
C ARG A 108 -25.55 7.00 -21.84
N LYS A 109 -24.50 6.21 -21.59
CA LYS A 109 -23.73 6.27 -20.34
C LYS A 109 -23.03 7.61 -20.21
N LEU A 110 -22.43 8.12 -21.29
CA LEU A 110 -21.71 9.39 -21.29
C LEU A 110 -22.65 10.57 -21.03
N PHE A 111 -23.80 10.61 -21.69
CA PHE A 111 -24.82 11.61 -21.40
C PHE A 111 -25.35 11.51 -19.96
N TRP A 112 -25.55 10.30 -19.44
CA TRP A 112 -25.93 10.11 -18.05
C TRP A 112 -24.84 10.55 -17.07
N SER A 113 -23.57 10.34 -17.40
CA SER A 113 -22.42 10.84 -16.62
C SER A 113 -22.38 12.36 -16.60
N VAL A 114 -22.59 13.02 -17.74
CA VAL A 114 -22.69 14.49 -17.81
C VAL A 114 -23.89 15.00 -17.03
N ALA A 115 -25.05 14.35 -17.19
CA ALA A 115 -26.26 14.70 -16.46
C ALA A 115 -26.12 14.54 -14.94
N LYS A 116 -25.41 13.50 -14.46
CA LYS A 116 -25.16 13.28 -13.03
C LYS A 116 -24.32 14.39 -12.41
N VAL A 117 -23.38 14.95 -13.16
CA VAL A 117 -22.47 16.00 -12.68
C VAL A 117 -23.12 17.37 -12.77
N PHE A 118 -23.85 17.64 -13.86
CA PHE A 118 -24.34 18.98 -14.20
C PHE A 118 -25.87 19.12 -14.14
N HIS A 119 -26.58 18.24 -13.41
CA HIS A 119 -28.04 18.37 -13.29
C HIS A 119 -28.42 19.66 -12.53
N PRO A 120 -29.39 20.45 -13.03
CA PRO A 120 -29.86 21.64 -12.32
C PRO A 120 -30.43 21.32 -10.92
N ASP A 121 -31.00 20.13 -10.71
CA ASP A 121 -31.51 19.68 -9.39
C ASP A 121 -30.43 19.48 -8.32
N HIS A 122 -29.14 19.42 -8.68
CA HIS A 122 -28.06 19.36 -7.70
C HIS A 122 -27.66 20.76 -7.18
N ALA A 123 -28.27 21.83 -7.69
CA ALA A 123 -27.96 23.19 -7.27
C ALA A 123 -28.48 23.53 -5.87
N LEU A 124 -27.64 24.20 -5.10
CA LEU A 124 -27.93 24.71 -3.77
C LEU A 124 -28.54 26.12 -3.84
N ASP A 125 -28.32 26.85 -4.94
CA ASP A 125 -28.85 28.19 -5.18
C ASP A 125 -29.40 28.39 -6.61
N ASP A 126 -30.32 29.35 -6.78
CA ASP A 126 -30.98 29.66 -8.05
C ASP A 126 -30.00 30.19 -9.12
N GLU A 127 -28.86 30.76 -8.70
CA GLU A 127 -27.75 31.15 -9.59
C GLU A 127 -26.96 29.92 -10.09
N GLU A 128 -26.76 28.92 -9.25
CA GLU A 128 -26.08 27.66 -9.57
C GLU A 128 -26.96 26.77 -10.48
N ALA A 129 -28.26 26.75 -10.22
CA ALA A 129 -29.25 26.05 -11.05
C ALA A 129 -29.24 26.59 -12.49
N ARG A 130 -29.16 27.92 -12.65
CA ARG A 130 -29.06 28.57 -13.98
C ARG A 130 -27.77 28.25 -14.73
N ARG A 131 -26.63 28.17 -14.01
CA ARG A 131 -25.34 27.79 -14.59
C ARG A 131 -25.35 26.34 -15.06
N ARG A 132 -25.82 25.41 -14.22
CA ARG A 132 -25.98 23.98 -14.56
C ARG A 132 -26.99 23.73 -15.67
N HIS A 133 -28.09 24.48 -15.71
CA HIS A 133 -29.07 24.39 -16.79
C HIS A 133 -28.45 24.71 -18.17
N THR A 134 -27.54 25.69 -18.23
CA THR A 134 -26.89 26.09 -19.49
C THR A 134 -26.00 24.97 -20.03
N ILE A 135 -25.26 24.30 -19.14
CA ILE A 135 -24.38 23.17 -19.48
C ILE A 135 -25.19 21.92 -19.84
N MET A 136 -26.31 21.69 -19.14
CA MET A 136 -27.23 20.59 -19.47
C MET A 136 -27.90 20.78 -20.84
N ALA A 137 -28.20 22.03 -21.22
CA ALA A 137 -28.74 22.34 -22.55
C ALA A 137 -27.73 22.01 -23.66
N GLU A 138 -26.45 22.29 -23.42
CA GLU A 138 -25.36 21.94 -24.33
C GLU A 138 -25.11 20.44 -24.41
N ALA A 139 -25.13 19.73 -23.28
CA ALA A 139 -25.05 18.27 -23.23
C ALA A 139 -26.22 17.58 -23.96
N SER A 140 -27.43 18.14 -23.84
CA SER A 140 -28.63 17.64 -24.52
C SER A 140 -28.56 17.83 -26.03
N ARG A 141 -27.88 18.88 -26.51
CA ARG A 141 -27.59 19.10 -27.94
C ARG A 141 -26.60 18.04 -28.45
N ALA A 142 -25.46 17.87 -27.76
CA ALA A 142 -24.43 16.90 -28.13
C ALA A 142 -24.95 15.45 -28.15
N TYR A 143 -25.80 15.08 -27.18
CA TYR A 143 -26.44 13.75 -27.16
C TYR A 143 -27.40 13.53 -28.35
N ARG A 144 -28.18 14.56 -28.74
CA ARG A 144 -29.10 14.48 -29.87
C ARG A 144 -28.37 14.34 -31.21
N GLU A 145 -27.21 14.98 -31.32
CA GLU A 145 -26.35 14.96 -32.51
C GLU A 145 -25.44 13.72 -32.54
N GLY A 146 -25.40 12.92 -31.46
CA GLY A 146 -24.54 11.74 -31.35
C GLY A 146 -23.06 12.09 -31.19
N ASP A 147 -22.76 13.32 -30.79
CA ASP A 147 -21.41 13.84 -30.65
C ASP A 147 -20.79 13.41 -29.32
N VAL A 148 -20.12 12.26 -29.37
CA VAL A 148 -19.40 11.65 -28.25
C VAL A 148 -18.21 12.52 -27.81
N GLU A 149 -17.58 13.24 -28.72
CA GLU A 149 -16.39 14.05 -28.45
C GLU A 149 -16.76 15.29 -27.64
N SER A 150 -17.84 15.99 -28.03
CA SER A 150 -18.38 17.11 -27.27
C SER A 150 -18.81 16.72 -25.85
N LEU A 151 -19.44 15.54 -25.68
CA LEU A 151 -19.82 15.06 -24.34
C LEU A 151 -18.60 14.69 -23.48
N HIS A 152 -17.52 14.17 -24.07
CA HIS A 152 -16.27 13.94 -23.37
C HIS A 152 -15.56 15.24 -23.00
N SER A 153 -15.56 16.22 -23.91
CA SER A 153 -15.00 17.55 -23.65
C SER A 153 -15.73 18.26 -22.51
N LEU A 154 -17.07 18.21 -22.50
CA LEU A 154 -17.88 18.79 -21.42
C LEU A 154 -17.63 18.11 -20.06
N LEU A 155 -17.37 16.80 -20.06
CA LEU A 155 -17.08 16.05 -18.83
C LEU A 155 -15.65 16.31 -18.31
N GLY A 156 -14.70 16.51 -19.21
CA GLY A 156 -13.28 16.69 -18.92
C GLY A 156 -12.83 18.13 -18.73
N ASP A 157 -13.70 19.13 -19.00
CA ASP A 157 -13.35 20.53 -18.80
C ASP A 157 -13.45 20.92 -17.32
N GLU A 158 -12.31 20.89 -16.64
CA GLU A 158 -12.15 21.29 -15.25
C GLU A 158 -12.64 22.73 -14.98
N ASN A 159 -12.61 23.62 -15.99
CA ASN A 159 -13.12 24.97 -15.84
C ASN A 159 -14.66 25.02 -15.82
N LEU A 160 -15.34 24.11 -16.51
CA LEU A 160 -16.82 24.00 -16.44
C LEU A 160 -17.27 23.45 -15.09
N HIS A 161 -16.54 22.49 -14.53
CA HIS A 161 -16.75 22.01 -13.16
C HIS A 161 -16.62 23.16 -12.16
N PHE A 162 -15.56 23.95 -12.29
CA PHE A 162 -15.30 25.11 -11.43
C PHE A 162 -16.31 26.26 -11.64
N TYR A 163 -16.77 26.46 -12.88
CA TYR A 163 -17.77 27.48 -13.23
C TYR A 163 -19.16 27.14 -12.66
N CYS A 164 -19.51 25.85 -12.59
CA CYS A 164 -20.72 25.38 -11.92
C CYS A 164 -20.60 25.42 -10.39
N ALA A 165 -19.47 25.01 -9.84
CA ALA A 165 -19.15 24.96 -8.41
C ALA A 165 -18.87 26.34 -7.79
N GLY A 166 -19.48 27.41 -8.31
CA GLY A 166 -19.16 28.79 -7.96
C GLY A 166 -19.55 29.18 -6.53
N GLY A 167 -18.72 28.76 -5.57
CA GLY A 167 -18.67 29.05 -4.13
C GLY A 167 -17.34 28.51 -3.57
N GLN A 168 -16.23 29.13 -3.97
CA GLN A 168 -14.83 28.68 -3.90
C GLN A 168 -14.20 28.43 -2.51
N ASN A 169 -14.95 28.09 -1.46
CA ASN A 169 -14.37 27.78 -0.15
C ASN A 169 -14.84 26.45 0.47
N GLU A 170 -15.96 25.87 0.01
CA GLU A 170 -16.47 24.62 0.58
C GLU A 170 -16.03 23.39 -0.24
N ASP A 171 -16.10 23.43 -1.58
CA ASP A 171 -15.63 22.31 -2.43
C ASP A 171 -14.11 22.11 -2.40
N HIS A 172 -13.33 23.20 -2.33
CA HIS A 172 -11.88 23.09 -2.10
C HIS A 172 -11.57 22.59 -0.69
N ALA A 173 -12.37 22.93 0.32
CA ALA A 173 -12.18 22.41 1.66
C ALA A 173 -12.55 20.91 1.75
N GLU A 174 -13.59 20.47 1.04
CA GLU A 174 -13.95 19.05 0.94
C GLU A 174 -12.91 18.24 0.16
N ASP A 175 -12.37 18.78 -0.94
CA ASP A 175 -11.28 18.15 -1.70
C ASP A 175 -9.97 18.11 -0.89
N LEU A 176 -9.61 19.21 -0.21
CA LEU A 176 -8.46 19.24 0.68
C LEU A 176 -8.64 18.32 1.89
N ALA A 177 -9.83 18.25 2.47
CA ALA A 177 -10.13 17.33 3.57
C ALA A 177 -10.02 15.86 3.12
N THR A 178 -10.54 15.54 1.94
CA THR A 178 -10.40 14.20 1.34
C THR A 178 -8.93 13.88 1.06
N ARG A 179 -8.17 14.82 0.48
CA ARG A 179 -6.73 14.68 0.26
C ARG A 179 -5.97 14.48 1.56
N LEU A 180 -6.35 15.19 2.62
CA LEU A 180 -5.75 15.09 3.94
C LEU A 180 -6.03 13.72 4.59
N ILE A 181 -7.23 13.16 4.41
CA ILE A 181 -7.55 11.79 4.81
C ILE A 181 -6.66 10.80 4.05
N ASN A 182 -6.59 10.89 2.73
CA ASN A 182 -5.76 10.01 1.90
C ASN A 182 -4.28 10.08 2.30
N LEU A 183 -3.73 11.28 2.48
CA LEU A 183 -2.34 11.47 2.92
C LEU A 183 -2.08 10.86 4.29
N LYS A 184 -3.03 10.97 5.24
CA LYS A 184 -2.92 10.33 6.56
C LYS A 184 -2.96 8.81 6.45
N GLU A 185 -3.82 8.25 5.60
CA GLU A 185 -3.90 6.80 5.37
C GLU A 185 -2.63 6.26 4.70
N GLU A 186 -2.11 6.97 3.71
CA GLU A 186 -0.84 6.64 3.07
C GLU A 186 0.31 6.71 4.08
N LEU A 187 0.38 7.77 4.88
CA LEU A 187 1.40 7.91 5.92
C LEU A 187 1.33 6.76 6.92
N ARG A 188 0.12 6.39 7.38
CA ARG A 188 -0.09 5.24 8.27
C ARG A 188 0.37 3.93 7.62
N THR A 189 0.13 3.76 6.33
CA THR A 189 0.56 2.58 5.57
C THR A 189 2.08 2.51 5.47
N VAL A 190 2.75 3.63 5.20
CA VAL A 190 4.21 3.73 5.17
C VAL A 190 4.82 3.47 6.55
N GLU A 191 4.26 4.06 7.61
CA GLU A 191 4.68 3.83 8.98
C GLU A 191 4.52 2.36 9.40
N PHE A 192 3.42 1.72 9.01
CA PHE A 192 3.23 0.30 9.25
C PHE A 192 4.27 -0.52 8.49
N GLY A 193 4.58 -0.15 7.25
CA GLY A 193 5.67 -0.74 6.48
C GLY A 193 7.03 -0.65 7.19
N LEU A 194 7.37 0.54 7.73
CA LEU A 194 8.58 0.76 8.51
C LEU A 194 8.60 -0.10 9.79
N LYS A 195 7.50 -0.14 10.54
CA LYS A 195 7.37 -0.97 11.74
C LYS A 195 7.53 -2.45 11.43
N ARG A 196 6.91 -2.93 10.34
CA ARG A 196 7.00 -4.33 9.89
C ARG A 196 8.44 -4.71 9.55
N ILE A 197 9.17 -3.84 8.85
CA ILE A 197 10.59 -4.06 8.58
C ILE A 197 11.40 -4.08 9.88
N LYS A 198 11.15 -3.15 10.80
CA LYS A 198 11.84 -3.10 12.10
C LYS A 198 11.55 -4.32 12.99
N GLN A 199 10.41 -4.98 12.79
CA GLN A 199 10.04 -6.22 13.48
C GLN A 199 10.57 -7.50 12.82
N ASP A 200 10.97 -7.45 11.53
CA ASP A 200 11.56 -8.58 10.81
C ASP A 200 12.82 -9.07 11.55
N GLY A 201 12.95 -10.38 11.72
CA GLY A 201 14.10 -11.00 12.38
C GLY A 201 15.41 -10.69 11.65
N VAL A 202 15.38 -10.67 10.31
CA VAL A 202 16.59 -10.36 9.52
C VAL A 202 17.04 -8.92 9.72
N TYR A 203 16.11 -7.99 9.93
CA TYR A 203 16.44 -6.60 10.22
C TYR A 203 17.16 -6.47 11.57
N ARG A 204 16.76 -7.24 12.59
CA ARG A 204 17.46 -7.24 13.89
C ARG A 204 18.90 -7.75 13.76
N ILE A 205 19.11 -8.78 12.95
CA ILE A 205 20.45 -9.30 12.64
C ILE A 205 21.27 -8.22 11.90
N LYS A 206 20.67 -7.52 10.93
CA LYS A 206 21.29 -6.39 10.22
C LYS A 206 21.73 -5.29 11.18
N VAL A 207 20.87 -4.87 12.11
CA VAL A 207 21.21 -3.85 13.12
C VAL A 207 22.36 -4.31 14.01
N ALA A 208 22.35 -5.56 14.48
CA ALA A 208 23.46 -6.10 15.28
C ALA A 208 24.77 -6.16 14.48
N ALA A 209 24.69 -6.57 13.21
CA ALA A 209 25.84 -6.63 12.32
C ALA A 209 26.42 -5.24 12.01
N ASP A 210 25.57 -4.23 11.81
CA ASP A 210 26.00 -2.85 11.61
C ASP A 210 26.72 -2.29 12.85
N GLU A 211 26.27 -2.62 14.06
CA GLU A 211 26.94 -2.22 15.30
C GLU A 211 28.31 -2.90 15.49
N GLU A 212 28.43 -4.17 15.11
CA GLU A 212 29.72 -4.86 15.11
C GLU A 212 30.67 -4.31 14.03
N ALA A 213 30.13 -3.96 12.86
CA ALA A 213 30.89 -3.37 11.75
C ALA A 213 31.46 -2.00 12.14
N LYS A 214 30.72 -1.17 12.90
CA LYS A 214 31.24 0.08 13.49
C LYS A 214 32.45 -0.15 14.39
N GLN A 215 32.55 -1.33 15.00
CA GLN A 215 33.67 -1.74 15.85
C GLN A 215 34.74 -2.54 15.08
N GLY A 216 34.65 -2.57 13.74
CA GLY A 216 35.59 -3.26 12.86
C GLY A 216 35.46 -4.79 12.87
N ARG A 217 34.35 -5.34 13.38
CA ARG A 217 34.09 -6.78 13.41
C ARG A 217 33.08 -7.18 12.34
N ASP A 218 33.30 -8.34 11.73
CA ASP A 218 32.37 -8.94 10.77
C ASP A 218 31.46 -9.96 11.46
N ALA A 219 30.25 -9.52 11.79
CA ALA A 219 29.24 -10.35 12.43
C ALA A 219 28.82 -11.54 11.57
N LEU A 220 28.75 -11.38 10.23
CA LEU A 220 28.34 -12.47 9.34
C LEU A 220 29.41 -13.55 9.27
N ALA A 221 30.68 -13.17 9.23
CA ALA A 221 31.79 -14.12 9.31
C ALA A 221 31.80 -14.87 10.65
N ALA A 222 31.58 -14.16 11.76
CA ALA A 222 31.49 -14.78 13.09
C ALA A 222 30.31 -15.76 13.20
N MET A 223 29.15 -15.40 12.63
CA MET A 223 27.99 -16.30 12.53
C MET A 223 28.32 -17.54 11.68
N ALA A 224 28.95 -17.38 10.52
CA ALA A 224 29.36 -18.49 9.67
C ALA A 224 30.30 -19.46 10.42
N GLU A 225 31.32 -18.94 11.12
CA GLU A 225 32.24 -19.77 11.91
C GLU A 225 31.52 -20.51 13.07
N ARG A 226 30.52 -19.88 13.68
CA ARG A 226 29.68 -20.52 14.69
C ARG A 226 28.86 -21.66 14.09
N THR A 227 28.23 -21.44 12.93
CA THR A 227 27.45 -22.47 12.22
C THR A 227 28.36 -23.61 11.75
N ASP A 228 29.56 -23.33 11.23
CA ASP A 228 30.54 -24.36 10.86
C ASP A 228 30.91 -25.25 12.05
N ARG A 229 31.10 -24.65 13.24
CA ARG A 229 31.32 -25.41 14.48
C ARG A 229 30.11 -26.27 14.87
N GLN A 230 28.89 -25.80 14.63
CA GLN A 230 27.67 -26.60 14.86
C GLN A 230 27.57 -27.75 13.88
N ILE A 231 27.83 -27.53 12.59
CA ILE A 231 27.88 -28.57 11.55
C ILE A 231 28.86 -29.67 11.94
N VAL A 232 30.08 -29.32 12.36
CA VAL A 232 31.09 -30.32 12.78
C VAL A 232 30.60 -31.13 13.98
N LYS A 233 29.97 -30.50 14.97
CA LYS A 233 29.40 -31.20 16.13
C LYS A 233 28.24 -32.11 15.73
N ALA A 234 27.34 -31.62 14.88
CA ALA A 234 26.19 -32.36 14.39
C ALA A 234 26.63 -33.59 13.57
N ARG A 235 27.59 -33.42 12.66
CA ARG A 235 28.20 -34.54 11.91
C ARG A 235 28.79 -35.60 12.82
N ARG A 236 29.53 -35.20 13.86
CA ARG A 236 30.08 -36.14 14.85
C ARG A 236 28.97 -36.89 15.57
N ARG A 237 27.90 -36.20 15.99
CA ARG A 237 26.73 -36.84 16.61
C ARG A 237 26.05 -37.82 15.65
N LEU A 238 25.82 -37.44 14.40
CA LEU A 238 25.24 -38.32 13.38
C LEU A 238 26.09 -39.58 13.18
N ALA A 239 27.42 -39.44 13.09
CA ALA A 239 28.34 -40.56 12.95
C ALA A 239 28.37 -41.50 14.17
N HIS A 240 27.96 -41.03 15.35
CA HIS A 240 27.80 -41.88 16.53
C HIS A 240 26.44 -42.60 16.58
N LEU A 241 25.46 -42.17 15.77
CA LEU A 241 24.10 -42.71 15.71
C LEU A 241 23.85 -43.61 14.49
N SER A 242 24.66 -43.46 13.44
CA SER A 242 24.71 -44.33 12.25
C SER A 242 25.48 -45.61 12.53
#